data_AF-A0A7Y4WCR0-F1
#
_entry.id   AF-A0A7Y4WCR0-F1
#
_cell.length_a   1.000
_cell.length_b   1.000
_cell.length_c   1.000
_cell.angle_alpha   90.00
_cell.angle_beta   90.00
_cell.angle_gamma   90.00
#
_symmetry.space_group_name_H-M   'P 1'
#
loop_
_entity.id
_entity.type
_entity.pdbx_description
1 polymer ?
#
loop_
_entity_poly.entity_id
_entity_poly.type
_entity_poly.pdbx_seq_one_letter_code
_entity_poly.pdbx_strand_id
1 'polypeptide(L)' 'MNYISTPERREGPGNPMPKAPSPSDEGGGPKRPETGSPDKDNLLKRMRKVDPKQAERYRQRTGE' A
#
# COMPACT_ATOMS: atom_id res chain seq x y z
N MET A 1 24.25 -7.57 -36.13
CA MET A 1 22.93 -8.04 -35.68
C MET A 1 22.98 -8.26 -34.18
N ASN A 2 21.99 -7.74 -33.44
CA ASN A 2 21.26 -8.42 -32.36
C ASN A 2 20.42 -7.38 -31.61
N TYR A 3 19.19 -7.17 -32.08
CA TYR A 3 18.18 -6.40 -31.36
C TYR A 3 17.65 -7.27 -30.22
N ILE A 4 17.79 -6.79 -28.98
CA ILE A 4 17.16 -7.41 -27.82
C ILE A 4 15.66 -7.10 -27.93
N SER A 5 14.90 -8.04 -28.50
CA SER A 5 13.44 -8.01 -28.48
C SER A 5 13.00 -8.17 -27.03
N THR A 6 12.49 -7.08 -26.45
CA THR A 6 11.77 -7.17 -25.18
C THR A 6 10.49 -7.97 -25.45
N PRO A 7 10.11 -8.93 -24.59
CA PRO A 7 8.83 -9.61 -24.78
C PRO A 7 7.72 -8.60 -24.57
N GLU A 8 6.92 -8.39 -25.62
CA GLU A 8 5.69 -7.62 -25.61
C GLU A 8 4.84 -8.06 -24.40
N ARG A 9 4.60 -7.13 -23.46
CA ARG A 9 3.73 -7.38 -22.31
C ARG A 9 2.33 -7.64 -22.87
N ARG A 10 1.88 -8.89 -22.84
CA ARG A 10 0.48 -9.23 -23.16
C ARG A 10 -0.41 -8.58 -22.10
N GLU A 11 -1.08 -7.50 -22.48
CA GLU A 11 -2.17 -6.91 -21.71
C GLU A 11 -3.27 -7.99 -21.57
N GLY A 12 -3.45 -8.52 -20.36
CA GLY A 12 -4.59 -9.37 -20.04
C GLY A 12 -5.91 -8.61 -20.24
N PRO A 13 -7.07 -9.28 -20.33
CA PRO A 13 -8.34 -8.60 -20.45
C PRO A 13 -8.46 -7.55 -19.34
N GLY A 14 -8.72 -6.30 -19.75
CA GLY A 14 -8.82 -5.17 -18.85
C GLY A 14 -9.77 -5.49 -17.71
N ASN A 15 -9.34 -5.20 -16.48
CA ASN A 15 -10.13 -5.50 -15.29
C ASN A 15 -11.52 -4.83 -15.43
N PRO A 16 -12.64 -5.58 -15.37
CA PRO A 16 -13.97 -5.02 -15.60
C PRO A 16 -14.41 -4.07 -14.48
N MET A 17 -13.68 -4.06 -13.35
CA MET A 17 -13.91 -3.15 -12.25
C MET A 17 -12.98 -1.94 -12.39
N PRO A 18 -13.51 -0.72 -12.66
CA PRO A 18 -12.71 0.48 -12.55
C PRO A 18 -12.19 0.59 -11.12
N LYS A 19 -10.91 0.98 -10.96
CA LYS A 19 -10.37 1.29 -9.63
C LYS A 19 -11.28 2.35 -9.01
N ALA A 20 -11.84 2.07 -7.83
CA ALA A 20 -12.60 3.07 -7.10
C ALA A 20 -11.76 4.35 -7.02
N PRO A 21 -12.35 5.53 -7.27
CA PRO A 21 -11.61 6.77 -7.13
C PRO A 21 -11.02 6.79 -5.72
N SER A 22 -9.70 6.99 -5.64
CA SER A 22 -9.06 7.39 -4.39
C SER A 22 -9.91 8.50 -3.78
N PRO A 23 -10.21 8.49 -2.47
CA PRO A 23 -10.97 9.58 -1.87
C PRO A 23 -10.22 10.88 -2.19
N SER A 24 -10.78 11.67 -3.11
CA SER A 24 -10.27 13.00 -3.41
C SER A 24 -10.41 13.81 -2.13
N ASP A 25 -9.31 14.42 -1.68
CA ASP A 25 -9.22 15.24 -0.46
C ASP A 25 -10.05 16.55 -0.55
N GLU A 26 -10.97 16.64 -1.50
CA GLU A 26 -11.57 17.87 -2.01
C GLU A 26 -13.11 17.79 -1.97
N GLY A 27 -13.65 17.36 -0.83
CA GLY A 27 -15.08 17.14 -0.67
C GLY A 27 -15.56 17.07 0.78
N GLY A 28 -15.62 18.24 1.45
CA GLY A 28 -16.71 18.61 2.37
C GLY A 28 -17.08 17.70 3.55
N GLY A 29 -16.19 16.84 4.04
CA GLY A 29 -16.36 16.10 5.30
C GLY A 29 -15.47 16.66 6.42
N PRO A 30 -15.77 16.37 7.71
CA PRO A 30 -14.82 16.69 8.78
C PRO A 30 -13.47 16.07 8.42
N LYS A 31 -12.43 16.92 8.38
CA LYS A 31 -11.07 16.46 8.10
C LYS A 31 -10.73 15.34 9.06
N ARG A 32 -10.08 14.28 8.56
CA ARG A 32 -9.49 13.28 9.45
C ARG A 32 -8.66 14.04 10.48
N PRO A 33 -8.81 13.74 11.78
CA PRO A 33 -7.98 14.38 12.78
C PRO A 33 -6.52 14.22 12.36
N GLU A 34 -5.72 15.26 12.61
CA GLU A 34 -4.25 15.25 12.51
C GLU A 34 -3.67 14.31 13.59
N THR A 35 -4.19 13.10 13.72
CA THR A 35 -3.48 12.00 14.34
C THR A 35 -2.34 11.69 13.39
N GLY A 36 -1.21 12.38 13.59
CA GLY A 36 0.04 12.05 12.92
C GLY A 36 0.17 10.53 12.96
N SER A 37 0.33 9.91 11.78
CA SER A 37 0.47 8.47 11.68
C SER A 37 1.45 8.05 12.76
N PRO A 38 1.06 7.19 13.72
CA PRO A 38 1.91 6.90 14.86
C PRO A 38 3.27 6.49 14.32
N ASP A 39 4.36 7.10 14.81
CA ASP A 39 5.69 6.88 14.25
C ASP A 39 5.85 5.38 13.99
N LYS A 40 6.29 5.01 12.80
CA LYS A 40 6.17 3.61 12.34
C LYS A 40 6.93 2.65 13.25
N ASP A 41 7.98 3.13 13.90
CA ASP A 41 8.69 2.44 15.00
C ASP A 41 7.79 2.18 16.22
N ASN A 42 6.98 3.16 16.61
CA ASN A 42 5.97 3.03 17.66
C ASN A 42 4.82 2.11 17.25
N LEU A 43 4.53 1.97 15.95
CA LEU A 43 3.58 0.98 15.44
C LEU A 43 4.12 -0.44 15.55
N LEU A 44 5.32 -0.70 15.02
CA LEU A 44 5.94 -2.03 15.06
C LEU A 44 6.18 -2.52 16.49
N LYS A 45 6.58 -1.63 17.40
CA LYS A 45 6.73 -1.95 18.84
C LYS A 45 5.40 -2.41 19.47
N ARG A 46 4.30 -1.72 19.18
CA ARG A 46 2.96 -2.10 19.66
C ARG A 46 2.47 -3.37 19.01
N MET A 47 2.68 -3.53 17.69
CA MET A 47 2.37 -4.78 16.98
C MET A 47 3.09 -5.95 17.62
N ARG A 48 4.41 -5.87 17.89
CA ARG A 48 5.15 -6.95 18.56
C ARG A 48 4.58 -7.33 19.93
N LYS A 49 4.07 -6.35 20.68
CA LYS A 49 3.46 -6.58 21.99
C LYS A 49 2.11 -7.28 21.90
N VAL A 50 1.33 -6.99 20.86
CA VAL A 50 0.00 -7.56 20.63
C VAL A 50 0.09 -8.90 19.90
N ASP A 51 0.83 -8.93 18.79
CA ASP A 51 1.11 -10.10 17.97
C ASP A 51 2.47 -9.95 17.23
N PRO A 52 3.50 -10.70 17.67
CA PRO A 52 4.81 -10.73 17.02
C PRO A 52 4.76 -11.11 15.53
N LYS A 53 3.89 -12.05 15.14
CA LYS A 53 3.79 -12.53 13.75
C LYS A 53 3.21 -11.46 12.84
N GLN A 54 2.29 -10.65 13.36
CA GLN A 54 1.70 -9.55 12.60
C GLN A 54 2.73 -8.45 12.32
N ALA A 55 3.61 -8.15 13.28
CA ALA A 55 4.71 -7.21 13.07
C ALA A 55 5.68 -7.70 11.97
N GLU A 56 5.98 -9.00 11.96
CA GLU A 56 6.85 -9.61 10.95
C GLU A 56 6.23 -9.57 9.55
N ARG A 57 4.95 -9.96 9.42
CA ARG A 57 4.20 -9.87 8.16
C ARG A 57 4.11 -8.45 7.63
N TYR A 58 3.93 -7.47 8.51
CA TYR A 58 3.91 -6.06 8.13
C TYR A 58 5.25 -5.65 7.52
N ARG A 59 6.38 -5.93 8.19
CA ARG A 59 7.73 -5.66 7.65
C ARG A 59 7.95 -6.28 6.28
N GLN A 60 7.59 -7.55 6.11
CA GLN A 60 7.71 -8.24 4.82
C GLN A 60 6.84 -7.62 3.72
N ARG A 61 5.64 -7.14 4.08
CA ARG A 61 4.71 -6.51 3.12
C ARG A 61 5.11 -5.08 2.77
N THR A 62 5.57 -4.30 3.74
CA THR A 62 5.84 -2.87 3.56
C THR A 62 7.29 -2.57 3.22
N GLY A 63 8.21 -3.52 3.41
CA GLY A 63 9.64 -3.32 3.19
C GLY A 63 10.31 -2.45 4.26
N GLU A 64 9.74 -2.44 5.48
CA GLU A 64 10.28 -1.71 6.64
C GLU A 64 11.15 -2.57 7.56
#